data_AF-A0A395GZU1-F1
#
_entry.id   AF-A0A395GZU1-F1
#
_cell.length_a   1.000
_cell.length_b   1.000
_cell.length_c   1.000
_cell.angle_alpha   90.00
_cell.angle_beta   90.00
_cell.angle_gamma   90.00
#
_symmetry.space_group_name_H-M   'P 1'
#
loop_
_entity.id
_entity.type
_entity.pdbx_description
1 polymer ?
#
loop_
_entity_poly.entity_id
_entity_poly.type
_entity_poly.pdbx_seq_one_letter_code
_entity_poly.pdbx_strand_id
1 'polypeptide(L)'
;MDETLPDDRAITVPVPAVNLTVEDRFQNFEVSEISHVVVQLSDKRLDSIMQSCASLTYNFDKPWPFWFFIGKTLSKVFFENILDPTKPNHIEEELRVVEVDFSKPIRGEDLKAFWKSGREITCQRVREWLEYLRRNTPK
;
A
#
# COMPACT_ATOMS: atom_id res chain seq x y z
N MET A 1 -9.42 17.19 -6.38
CA MET A 1 -8.04 16.97 -6.85
C MET A 1 -7.56 18.29 -7.43
N ASP A 2 -6.33 18.68 -7.14
CA ASP A 2 -5.73 19.85 -7.77
C ASP A 2 -4.98 19.41 -9.04
N GLU A 3 -5.55 19.76 -10.18
CA GLU A 3 -5.04 19.41 -11.51
C GLU A 3 -3.78 20.20 -11.90
N THR A 4 -3.43 21.23 -11.12
CA THR A 4 -2.22 22.03 -11.37
C THR A 4 -0.99 21.43 -10.70
N LEU A 5 -1.18 20.44 -9.83
CA LEU A 5 -0.13 19.76 -9.11
C LEU A 5 0.30 18.47 -9.82
N PRO A 6 1.55 18.03 -9.64
CA PRO A 6 1.98 16.71 -10.09
C PRO A 6 1.19 15.59 -9.38
N ASP A 7 1.12 14.41 -10.02
CA ASP A 7 0.29 13.30 -9.55
C ASP A 7 0.59 12.89 -8.10
N ASP A 8 1.84 13.02 -7.66
CA ASP A 8 2.29 12.69 -6.31
C ASP A 8 1.72 13.63 -5.22
N ARG A 9 1.09 14.74 -5.63
CA ARG A 9 0.55 15.83 -4.78
C ARG A 9 -0.86 16.26 -5.13
N ALA A 10 -1.43 15.76 -6.22
CA ALA A 10 -2.73 16.21 -6.74
C ALA A 10 -3.90 15.92 -5.76
N ILE A 11 -3.78 14.91 -4.91
CA ILE A 11 -4.69 14.69 -3.77
C ILE A 11 -4.13 15.41 -2.55
N THR A 12 -4.77 16.52 -2.18
CA THR A 12 -4.29 17.45 -1.14
C THR A 12 -4.80 17.14 0.26
N VAL A 13 -5.70 16.15 0.40
CA VAL A 13 -6.20 15.75 1.72
C VAL A 13 -5.11 15.05 2.53
N PRO A 14 -5.13 15.16 3.87
CA PRO A 14 -4.18 14.43 4.72
C PRO A 14 -4.25 12.92 4.51
N VAL A 15 -3.13 12.23 4.75
CA VAL A 15 -3.10 10.76 4.77
C VAL A 15 -3.99 10.27 5.91
N PRO A 16 -4.99 9.42 5.63
CA PRO A 16 -5.94 8.96 6.63
C PRO A 16 -5.27 8.01 7.62
N ALA A 17 -5.81 7.94 8.84
CA ALA A 17 -5.45 6.88 9.77
C ALA A 17 -5.98 5.53 9.27
N VAL A 18 -5.21 4.48 9.52
CA VAL A 18 -5.51 3.11 9.09
C VAL A 18 -5.36 2.17 10.27
N ASN A 19 -6.43 1.44 10.56
CA ASN A 19 -6.40 0.29 11.44
C ASN A 19 -5.98 -0.93 10.61
N LEU A 20 -4.72 -1.34 10.78
CA LEU A 20 -4.15 -2.49 10.10
C LEU A 20 -4.37 -3.76 10.92
N THR A 21 -5.04 -4.74 10.33
CA THR A 21 -5.24 -6.07 10.92
C THR A 21 -4.58 -7.14 10.07
N VAL A 22 -4.28 -8.28 10.67
CA VAL A 22 -3.72 -9.46 9.98
C VAL A 22 -4.75 -10.57 9.98
N GLU A 23 -4.81 -11.39 8.91
CA GLU A 23 -5.62 -12.61 8.96
C GLU A 23 -5.15 -13.52 10.11
N ASP A 24 -6.07 -14.14 10.85
CA ASP A 24 -5.80 -14.87 12.10
C ASP A 24 -4.64 -15.87 12.01
N ARG A 25 -4.54 -16.58 10.88
CA ARG A 25 -3.47 -17.57 10.62
C ARG A 25 -2.06 -16.97 10.49
N PHE A 26 -1.93 -15.65 10.38
CA PHE A 26 -0.66 -14.94 10.23
C PHE A 26 -0.36 -14.00 11.41
N GLN A 27 -1.11 -14.09 12.53
CA GLN A 27 -0.91 -13.23 13.71
C GLN A 27 0.51 -13.28 14.31
N ASN A 28 1.27 -14.35 14.05
CA ASN A 28 2.64 -14.52 14.56
C ASN A 28 3.72 -13.86 13.67
N PHE A 29 3.35 -13.27 12.53
CA PHE A 29 4.30 -12.59 11.65
C PHE A 29 4.49 -11.14 12.07
N GLU A 30 5.73 -10.70 12.21
CA GLU A 30 6.01 -9.30 12.52
C GLU A 30 5.93 -8.44 11.25
N VAL A 31 5.22 -7.31 11.35
CA VAL A 31 5.09 -6.34 10.24
C VAL A 31 6.46 -5.82 9.77
N SER A 32 7.45 -5.74 10.67
CA SER A 32 8.82 -5.34 10.36
C SER A 32 9.56 -6.28 9.40
N GLU A 33 9.08 -7.51 9.22
CA GLU A 33 9.68 -8.46 8.29
C GLU A 33 9.10 -8.30 6.87
N ILE A 34 8.09 -7.45 6.67
CA ILE A 34 7.44 -7.28 5.36
C ILE A 34 8.35 -6.44 4.46
N SER A 35 8.75 -7.03 3.33
CA SER A 35 9.61 -6.37 2.34
C SER A 35 8.81 -5.73 1.20
N HIS A 36 7.69 -6.33 0.81
CA HIS A 36 6.89 -5.89 -0.33
C HIS A 36 5.41 -5.94 0.00
N VAL A 37 4.69 -4.86 -0.33
CA VAL A 37 3.25 -4.73 -0.13
C VAL A 37 2.58 -4.69 -1.50
N VAL A 38 1.73 -5.67 -1.78
CA VAL A 38 0.92 -5.72 -3.00
C VAL A 38 -0.51 -5.36 -2.65
N VAL A 39 -1.04 -4.36 -3.35
CA VAL A 39 -2.39 -3.87 -3.15
C VAL A 39 -3.26 -4.33 -4.31
N GLN A 40 -4.35 -5.02 -4.01
CA GLN A 40 -5.32 -5.42 -5.02
C GLN A 40 -6.68 -4.85 -4.67
N LEU A 41 -7.02 -3.71 -5.31
CA LEU A 41 -8.32 -3.06 -5.12
C LEU A 41 -9.12 -3.13 -6.41
N SER A 42 -10.40 -3.45 -6.29
CA SER A 42 -11.35 -3.19 -7.37
C SER A 42 -11.58 -1.69 -7.53
N ASP A 43 -11.92 -1.26 -8.74
CA ASP A 43 -12.23 0.15 -9.02
C ASP A 43 -13.33 0.68 -8.09
N LYS A 44 -14.34 -0.14 -7.80
CA LYS A 44 -15.42 0.20 -6.85
C LYS A 44 -14.91 0.43 -5.43
N ARG A 45 -13.93 -0.36 -5.00
CA ARG A 45 -13.32 -0.21 -3.67
C ARG A 45 -12.49 1.07 -3.63
N LEU A 46 -11.67 1.30 -4.65
CA LEU A 46 -10.86 2.50 -4.76
C LEU A 46 -11.74 3.76 -4.74
N ASP A 47 -12.79 3.80 -5.57
CA ASP A 47 -13.76 4.89 -5.60
C ASP A 47 -14.42 5.13 -4.24
N SER A 48 -14.83 4.05 -3.55
CA SER A 48 -15.40 4.15 -2.20
C SER A 48 -14.41 4.77 -1.19
N ILE A 49 -13.12 4.42 -1.25
CA ILE A 49 -12.09 4.97 -0.37
C ILE A 49 -11.89 6.45 -0.68
N MET A 50 -11.82 6.83 -1.96
CA MET A 50 -11.63 8.23 -2.37
C MET A 50 -12.81 9.11 -1.98
N GLN A 51 -14.03 8.61 -2.15
CA GLN A 51 -15.23 9.30 -1.69
C GLN A 51 -15.23 9.50 -0.18
N SER A 52 -14.86 8.47 0.57
CA SER A 52 -14.84 8.53 2.04
C SER A 52 -13.75 9.44 2.58
N CYS A 53 -12.54 9.41 2.02
CA CYS A 53 -11.37 10.12 2.58
C CYS A 53 -11.19 11.52 2.00
N ALA A 54 -11.50 11.70 0.73
CA ALA A 54 -11.19 12.91 -0.02
C ALA A 54 -12.44 13.62 -0.58
N SER A 55 -13.63 13.01 -0.48
CA SER A 55 -14.84 13.46 -1.20
C SER A 55 -14.60 13.61 -2.71
N LEU A 56 -13.80 12.69 -3.27
CA LEU A 56 -13.45 12.64 -4.69
C LEU A 56 -13.97 11.36 -5.33
N THR A 57 -14.39 11.44 -6.58
CA THR A 57 -14.64 10.27 -7.43
C THR A 57 -13.34 9.83 -8.09
N TYR A 58 -13.12 8.53 -8.20
CA TYR A 58 -11.97 7.99 -8.94
C TYR A 58 -12.06 8.35 -10.43
N ASN A 59 -10.99 8.93 -10.97
CA ASN A 59 -10.88 9.26 -12.38
C ASN A 59 -10.00 8.20 -13.09
N PHE A 60 -10.64 7.40 -13.95
CA PHE A 60 -9.97 6.35 -14.71
C PHE A 60 -8.96 6.88 -15.74
N ASP A 61 -9.15 8.10 -16.24
CA ASP A 61 -8.22 8.74 -17.17
C ASP A 61 -6.96 9.27 -16.45
N LYS A 62 -7.03 9.42 -15.12
CA LYS A 62 -5.94 9.92 -14.27
C LYS A 62 -5.81 9.06 -13.01
N PRO A 63 -5.38 7.79 -13.13
CA PRO A 63 -5.38 6.85 -12.01
C PRO A 63 -4.24 7.12 -11.01
N TRP A 64 -3.13 7.72 -11.47
CA TRP A 64 -1.88 7.83 -10.70
C TRP A 64 -2.00 8.58 -9.37
N PRO A 65 -2.68 9.75 -9.28
CA PRO A 65 -2.88 10.43 -8.00
C PRO A 65 -3.50 9.54 -6.92
N PHE A 66 -4.48 8.75 -7.32
CA PHE A 66 -5.22 7.87 -6.41
C PHE A 66 -4.36 6.71 -5.92
N TRP A 67 -3.62 6.05 -6.83
CA TRP A 67 -2.67 5.00 -6.46
C TRP A 67 -1.54 5.53 -5.58
N PHE A 68 -1.08 6.75 -5.85
CA PHE A 68 -0.07 7.39 -5.01
C PHE A 68 -0.58 7.68 -3.60
N PHE A 69 -1.82 8.16 -3.48
CA PHE A 69 -2.47 8.36 -2.19
C PHE A 69 -2.64 7.06 -1.40
N ILE A 70 -3.09 5.97 -2.05
CA ILE A 70 -3.13 4.63 -1.42
C ILE A 70 -1.74 4.18 -0.99
N GLY A 71 -0.73 4.38 -1.84
CA GLY A 71 0.67 4.07 -1.55
C GLY A 71 1.20 4.81 -0.32
N LYS A 72 0.97 6.13 -0.20
CA LYS A 72 1.33 6.89 1.01
C LYS A 72 0.64 6.35 2.26
N THR A 73 -0.67 6.09 2.14
CA THR A 73 -1.50 5.59 3.23
C THR A 73 -0.97 4.27 3.79
N LEU A 74 -0.61 3.34 2.92
CA LEU A 74 -0.04 2.06 3.33
C LEU A 74 1.42 2.18 3.77
N SER A 75 2.20 3.03 3.12
CA SER A 75 3.59 3.27 3.52
C SER A 75 3.67 3.74 4.97
N LYS A 76 2.75 4.64 5.34
CA LYS A 76 2.61 5.13 6.71
C LYS A 76 2.39 4.00 7.72
N VAL A 77 1.44 3.10 7.46
CA VAL A 77 1.10 2.06 8.44
C VAL A 77 2.07 0.88 8.47
N PHE A 78 2.72 0.56 7.35
CA PHE A 78 3.67 -0.55 7.27
C PHE A 78 5.10 -0.16 7.66
N PHE A 79 5.55 1.07 7.35
CA PHE A 79 6.97 1.43 7.43
C PHE A 79 7.29 2.64 8.34
N GLU A 80 6.32 3.47 8.74
CA GLU A 80 6.60 4.62 9.61
C GLU A 80 7.06 4.19 11.02
N ASN A 81 6.73 2.96 11.45
CA ASN A 81 7.20 2.35 12.71
C ASN A 81 8.52 1.58 12.60
N ILE A 82 9.14 1.51 11.41
CA ILE A 82 10.40 0.78 11.16
C ILE A 82 11.63 1.72 11.31
N LEU A 83 11.42 3.00 11.59
CA LEU A 83 12.49 3.97 11.90
C LEU A 83 13.00 3.87 13.35
N ASP A 84 13.12 2.66 13.90
CA ASP A 84 13.95 2.44 15.09
C ASP A 84 15.40 2.24 14.62
N PRO A 85 16.29 3.24 14.78
CA PRO A 85 17.69 3.14 14.34
C PRO A 85 18.49 2.07 15.09
N THR A 86 17.90 1.42 16.11
CA THR A 86 18.54 0.35 16.90
C THR A 86 18.26 -1.05 16.37
N LYS A 87 17.29 -1.23 15.47
CA LYS A 87 17.07 -2.52 14.80
C LYS A 87 17.94 -2.59 13.55
N PRO A 88 18.89 -3.54 13.44
CA PRO A 88 19.65 -3.73 12.22
C PRO A 88 18.66 -4.00 11.08
N ASN A 89 18.84 -3.29 9.96
CA ASN A 89 18.26 -3.69 8.68
C ASN A 89 18.81 -5.07 8.37
N HIS A 90 18.11 -6.11 8.81
CA HIS A 90 18.27 -7.44 8.26
C HIS A 90 17.79 -7.34 6.82
N ILE A 91 18.73 -6.99 5.93
CA ILE A 91 18.62 -7.30 4.51
C ILE A 91 18.73 -8.82 4.42
N GLU A 92 17.74 -9.54 4.92
CA GLU A 92 17.53 -10.90 4.48
C GLU A 92 16.92 -10.78 3.10
N GLU A 93 17.62 -11.38 2.13
CA GLU A 93 17.25 -11.48 0.72
C GLU A 93 15.93 -12.25 0.50
N GLU A 94 15.25 -12.63 1.59
CA GLU A 94 14.02 -13.38 1.55
C GLU A 94 12.83 -12.46 1.25
N LEU A 95 12.29 -12.66 0.05
CA LEU A 95 11.12 -11.94 -0.42
C LEU A 95 9.89 -12.25 0.45
N ARG A 96 9.57 -11.35 1.37
CA ARG A 96 8.35 -11.38 2.18
C ARG A 96 7.30 -10.43 1.59
N VAL A 97 6.41 -10.99 0.78
CA VAL A 97 5.31 -10.27 0.12
C VAL A 97 4.03 -10.44 0.90
N VAL A 98 3.31 -9.34 1.12
CA VAL A 98 1.93 -9.38 1.62
C VAL A 98 0.95 -8.85 0.60
N GLU A 99 -0.24 -9.41 0.60
CA GLU A 99 -1.38 -8.88 -0.13
C GLU A 99 -2.28 -8.09 0.84
N VAL A 100 -2.56 -6.83 0.49
CA VAL A 100 -3.40 -5.93 1.27
C VAL A 100 -4.69 -5.64 0.54
N ASP A 101 -5.79 -5.65 1.29
CA ASP A 101 -7.10 -5.18 0.86
C ASP A 101 -7.72 -4.32 1.96
N PHE A 102 -8.75 -3.56 1.59
CA PHE A 102 -9.48 -2.67 2.48
C PHE A 102 -10.90 -3.16 2.67
N SER A 103 -11.39 -3.02 3.90
CA SER A 103 -12.82 -3.12 4.18
C SER A 103 -13.58 -1.98 3.51
N LYS A 104 -14.92 -2.10 3.47
CA LYS A 104 -15.75 -0.98 3.01
C LYS A 104 -15.52 0.23 3.94
N PRO A 105 -15.11 1.38 3.40
CA PRO A 105 -14.86 2.54 4.23
C PRO A 105 -16.18 3.09 4.79
N ILE A 106 -16.12 3.56 6.04
CA ILE A 106 -17.23 4.25 6.71
C ILE A 106 -16.79 5.70 6.89
N ARG A 107 -17.64 6.63 6.48
CA ARG A 107 -17.31 8.05 6.52
C ARG A 107 -17.12 8.49 7.97
N GLY A 108 -15.96 9.11 8.25
CA GLY A 108 -15.61 9.58 9.59
C GLY A 108 -14.97 8.52 10.50
N GLU A 109 -14.85 7.27 10.04
CA GLU A 109 -14.02 6.25 10.70
C GLU A 109 -12.67 6.12 9.99
N ASP A 110 -11.68 5.60 10.73
CA ASP A 110 -10.41 5.17 10.16
C ASP A 110 -10.62 4.10 9.11
N LEU A 111 -9.76 4.10 8.09
CA LEU A 111 -9.74 3.01 7.13
C LEU A 111 -9.35 1.71 7.82
N LYS A 112 -9.99 0.62 7.43
CA LYS A 112 -9.66 -0.72 7.93
C LYS A 112 -8.97 -1.48 6.80
N ALA A 113 -7.68 -1.71 6.94
CA ALA A 113 -6.89 -2.51 6.02
C ALA A 113 -6.56 -3.85 6.65
N PHE A 114 -6.56 -4.90 5.86
CA PHE A 114 -6.13 -6.21 6.31
C PHE A 114 -5.14 -6.81 5.33
N TRP A 115 -4.21 -7.59 5.85
CA TRP A 115 -3.18 -8.22 5.04
C TRP A 115 -3.07 -9.71 5.32
N LYS A 116 -2.54 -10.40 4.31
CA LYS A 116 -2.24 -11.84 4.33
C LYS A 116 -0.92 -12.09 3.61
N SER A 117 -0.34 -13.26 3.82
CA SER A 117 0.81 -13.69 3.03
C SER A 117 0.48 -13.68 1.53
N GLY A 118 1.41 -13.18 0.73
CA GLY A 118 1.28 -13.15 -0.72
C GLY A 118 1.12 -14.55 -1.29
N ARG A 119 0.19 -14.72 -2.22
CA ARG A 119 0.04 -15.99 -2.94
C ARG A 119 1.29 -16.24 -3.77
N GLU A 120 1.60 -17.51 -4.03
CA GLU A 120 2.77 -17.91 -4.82
C GLU A 120 2.87 -17.15 -6.15
N ILE A 121 1.73 -16.99 -6.86
CA ILE A 121 1.68 -16.26 -8.12
C ILE A 121 1.98 -14.76 -7.95
N THR A 122 1.57 -14.16 -6.83
CA THR A 122 1.85 -12.77 -6.50
C THR A 122 3.33 -12.61 -6.17
N CYS A 123 3.88 -13.49 -5.34
CA CYS A 123 5.31 -13.52 -5.03
C CYS A 123 6.15 -13.68 -6.29
N GLN A 124 5.75 -14.58 -7.20
CA GLN A 124 6.44 -14.81 -8.46
C GLN A 124 6.46 -13.56 -9.34
N ARG A 125 5.33 -12.87 -9.49
CA ARG A 125 5.26 -11.60 -10.24
C ARG A 125 6.13 -10.51 -9.64
N VAL A 126 6.17 -10.40 -8.31
CA VAL A 126 7.05 -9.44 -7.63
C VAL A 126 8.51 -9.77 -7.92
N ARG A 127 8.93 -11.04 -7.88
CA ARG A 127 10.30 -11.44 -8.26
C ARG A 127 10.64 -11.04 -9.68
N GLU A 128 9.76 -11.36 -10.64
CA GLU A 128 9.96 -11.04 -12.05
C GLU A 128 10.11 -9.53 -12.27
N TRP A 129 9.29 -8.73 -11.58
CA TRP A 129 9.38 -7.28 -11.63
C TRP A 129 10.68 -6.73 -11.04
N LEU A 130 11.12 -7.25 -9.89
CA LEU A 130 12.41 -6.88 -9.30
C LEU A 130 13.59 -7.24 -10.21
N GLU A 131 13.56 -8.42 -10.82
CA GLU A 131 14.56 -8.84 -11.81
C GLU A 131 14.57 -7.94 -13.05
N TYR A 132 13.38 -7.54 -13.53
CA TYR A 132 13.27 -6.56 -14.60
C TYR A 132 13.91 -5.22 -14.21
N LEU A 133 13.62 -4.68 -13.02
CA LEU A 133 14.20 -3.42 -12.56
C LEU A 133 15.72 -3.51 -12.45
N ARG A 134 16.26 -4.59 -11.88
CA ARG A 134 17.71 -4.81 -11.76
C ARG A 134 18.42 -4.77 -13.12
N ARG A 135 17.77 -5.27 -14.17
CA ARG A 135 18.34 -5.31 -15.52
C ARG A 135 18.23 -3.99 -16.28
N ASN A 136 17.21 -3.19 -15.98
CA ASN A 136 16.85 -2.02 -16.79
C ASN A 136 17.09 -0.68 -16.09
N THR A 137 17.53 -0.67 -14.83
CA THR A 137 17.90 0.57 -14.14
C THR A 137 19.35 0.91 -14.48
N PRO A 138 19.63 2.03 -15.16
CA PRO A 138 21.01 2.45 -15.44
C PRO A 138 21.77 2.68 -14.12
N LYS A 139 23.01 2.20 -14.07
CA LYS A 139 23.92 2.39 -12.93
C LYS A 139 24.37 3.83 -12.79
#